data_AF-A0A060C257-F1
#
_entry.id   AF-A0A060C257-F1
#
_cell.length_a   1.000
_cell.length_b   1.000
_cell.length_c   1.000
_cell.angle_alpha   90.00
_cell.angle_beta   90.00
_cell.angle_gamma   90.00
#
_symmetry.space_group_name_H-M   'P 1'
#
loop_
_entity.id
_entity.type
_entity.pdbx_description
1 polymer ?
#
loop_
_entity_poly.entity_id
_entity_poly.type
_entity_poly.pdbx_seq_one_letter_code
_entity_poly.pdbx_strand_id
1 'polypeptide(L)'
;MLPKETTVQLIERLSSHHEWKIWLFGSKTEKGIMEEWATQYPNVESLAGKLKLDEELALISHLKVMISMDSANMHLASLTGTPVVS
;
A
#
# COMPACT_ATOMS: atom_id res chain seq x y z
N MET A 1 2.85 11.97 -2.39
CA MET A 1 1.58 11.23 -2.28
C MET A 1 0.77 11.46 -3.55
N LEU A 2 0.10 10.43 -4.09
CA LEU A 2 -0.86 10.59 -5.19
C LEU A 2 -2.01 11.54 -4.79
N PRO A 3 -2.63 12.26 -5.75
CA PRO A 3 -3.88 12.96 -5.48
C PRO A 3 -4.92 12.00 -4.92
N LYS A 4 -5.68 12.44 -3.91
CA LYS A 4 -6.67 11.61 -3.19
C LYS A 4 -7.64 10.90 -4.14
N GLU A 5 -8.17 11.62 -5.13
CA GLU A 5 -9.12 11.07 -6.09
C GLU A 5 -8.51 9.93 -6.92
N THR A 6 -7.28 10.10 -7.38
CA THR A 6 -6.54 9.06 -8.11
C THR A 6 -6.29 7.83 -7.23
N THR A 7 -5.92 8.03 -5.97
CA THR A 7 -5.72 6.93 -5.02
C THR A 7 -7.01 6.13 -4.80
N VAL A 8 -8.14 6.81 -4.62
CA VAL A 8 -9.44 6.15 -4.42
C VAL A 8 -9.85 5.35 -5.65
N GLN A 9 -9.76 5.94 -6.86
CA GLN A 9 -10.07 5.23 -8.11
C GLN A 9 -9.15 4.02 -8.34
N LEU A 10 -7.87 4.13 -7.95
CA LEU A 10 -6.93 3.03 -8.02
C LEU A 10 -7.33 1.90 -7.07
N ILE A 11 -7.62 2.22 -5.80
CA ILE A 11 -8.07 1.23 -4.81
C ILE A 11 -9.33 0.54 -5.30
N GLU A 12 -10.33 1.29 -5.79
CA GLU A 12 -11.59 0.74 -6.32
C GLU A 12 -11.35 -0.22 -7.49
N ARG A 13 -10.50 0.15 -8.44
CA ARG A 13 -10.20 -0.69 -9.59
C ARG A 13 -9.47 -1.96 -9.19
N LEU A 14 -8.47 -1.86 -8.31
CA LEU A 14 -7.70 -3.01 -7.85
C LEU A 14 -8.54 -3.93 -6.95
N SER A 15 -9.39 -3.38 -6.08
CA SER A 15 -10.20 -4.16 -5.15
C SER A 15 -11.26 -5.01 -5.84
N SER A 16 -11.68 -4.63 -7.06
CA SER A 16 -12.57 -5.44 -7.91
C SER A 16 -12.00 -6.85 -8.23
N HIS A 17 -10.69 -7.02 -8.13
CA HIS A 17 -10.02 -8.31 -8.23
C HIS A 17 -10.01 -9.00 -6.85
N HIS A 18 -11.05 -9.78 -6.57
CA HIS A 18 -11.31 -10.36 -5.24
C HIS A 18 -10.22 -11.33 -4.76
N GLU A 19 -9.43 -11.91 -5.67
CA GLU A 19 -8.29 -12.78 -5.33
C GLU A 19 -7.04 -12.00 -4.91
N TRP A 20 -7.02 -10.67 -5.10
CA TRP A 20 -5.88 -9.83 -4.75
C TRP A 20 -6.05 -9.32 -3.33
N LYS A 21 -4.98 -9.43 -2.54
CA LYS A 21 -4.87 -8.77 -1.25
C LYS A 21 -4.11 -7.46 -1.44
N ILE A 22 -4.70 -6.35 -1.00
CA ILE A 22 -4.16 -5.01 -1.19
C ILE A 22 -3.80 -4.44 0.18
N TRP A 23 -2.55 -4.00 0.31
CA TRP A 23 -2.05 -3.35 1.52
C TRP A 23 -1.73 -1.88 1.24
N LEU A 24 -2.27 -1.00 2.07
CA LEU A 24 -2.03 0.43 2.00
C LEU A 24 -0.90 0.77 2.98
N PHE A 25 0.26 1.18 2.45
CA PHE A 25 1.43 1.64 3.21
C PHE A 25 1.35 3.14 3.46
N GLY A 26 1.73 3.57 4.66
CA GLY A 26 1.63 4.98 5.05
C GLY A 26 2.06 5.24 6.49
N SER A 27 2.20 6.51 6.81
CA SER A 27 2.61 6.95 8.14
C SER A 27 1.44 7.02 9.13
N LYS A 28 1.74 7.22 10.42
CA LYS A 28 0.71 7.39 11.46
C LYS A 28 -0.25 8.55 11.19
N THR A 29 0.20 9.60 10.49
CA THR A 29 -0.64 10.77 10.18
C THR A 29 -1.70 10.46 9.12
N GLU A 30 -1.47 9.46 8.27
CA GLU A 30 -2.38 9.04 7.19
C GLU A 30 -3.31 7.89 7.62
N LYS A 31 -3.13 7.37 8.83
CA LYS A 31 -3.86 6.20 9.33
C LYS A 31 -5.38 6.33 9.18
N GLY A 32 -5.95 7.46 9.61
CA GLY A 32 -7.40 7.65 9.61
C GLY A 32 -8.02 7.56 8.21
N ILE A 33 -7.44 8.27 7.23
CA ILE A 33 -7.94 8.26 5.85
C ILE A 33 -7.74 6.89 5.17
N MET A 34 -6.63 6.21 5.46
CA MET A 34 -6.37 4.90 4.87
C MET A 34 -7.24 3.79 5.48
N GLU A 35 -7.55 3.87 6.78
CA GLU A 35 -8.52 2.98 7.42
C GLU A 35 -9.93 3.22 6.85
N GLU A 36 -10.32 4.47 6.61
CA GLU A 36 -11.60 4.82 5.94
C GLU A 36 -11.70 4.24 4.52
N TRP A 37 -10.61 4.21 3.75
CA TRP A 37 -10.60 3.56 2.44
C TRP A 37 -10.64 2.04 2.56
N ALA A 38 -9.90 1.46 3.51
CA ALA A 38 -9.85 0.02 3.70
C ALA A 38 -11.19 -0.57 4.14
N THR A 39 -12.00 0.13 4.94
CA THR A 39 -13.31 -0.37 5.38
C THR A 39 -14.32 -0.54 4.25
N GLN A 40 -14.10 0.08 3.10
CA GLN A 40 -15.00 0.00 1.94
C GLN A 40 -14.83 -1.28 1.13
N TYR A 41 -13.73 -2.04 1.34
CA TYR A 41 -13.39 -3.19 0.51
C TYR A 41 -12.86 -4.35 1.36
N PRO A 42 -13.38 -5.58 1.21
CA PRO A 42 -13.03 -6.71 2.06
C PRO A 42 -11.57 -7.20 1.88
N ASN A 43 -10.96 -6.88 0.74
CA ASN A 43 -9.60 -7.31 0.37
C ASN A 43 -8.55 -6.19 0.48
N VAL A 44 -8.91 -5.04 1.06
CA VAL A 44 -8.01 -3.91 1.27
C VAL A 44 -7.72 -3.75 2.76
N GLU A 45 -6.45 -3.53 3.11
CA GLU A 45 -6.03 -3.39 4.50
C GLU A 45 -5.04 -2.24 4.66
N SER A 46 -5.33 -1.32 5.60
CA SER A 46 -4.39 -0.26 5.96
C SER A 46 -3.33 -0.79 6.94
N LEU A 47 -2.06 -0.58 6.61
CA LEU A 47 -0.90 -0.89 7.46
C LEU A 47 -0.32 0.36 8.12
N ALA A 48 -0.95 1.51 7.91
CA ALA A 48 -0.43 2.81 8.29
C ALA A 48 -0.12 2.88 9.80
N GLY A 49 1.18 2.98 10.12
CA GLY A 49 1.67 3.02 11.49
C GLY A 49 1.42 1.75 12.32
N LYS A 50 1.12 0.62 11.68
CA LYS A 50 0.88 -0.68 12.34
C LYS A 50 2.11 -1.57 12.41
N LEU A 51 3.05 -1.39 11.48
CA LEU A 51 4.25 -2.21 11.36
C LEU A 51 5.51 -1.40 11.72
N LYS A 52 6.53 -2.10 12.21
CA LYS A 52 7.90 -1.60 12.27
C LYS A 52 8.59 -1.81 10.92
N LEU A 53 9.72 -1.13 10.71
CA LEU A 53 10.44 -1.14 9.43
C LEU A 53 10.86 -2.56 8.98
N ASP A 54 11.29 -3.41 9.91
CA ASP A 54 11.64 -4.81 9.64
C ASP A 54 10.44 -5.64 9.20
N GLU A 55 9.29 -5.42 9.85
CA GLU A 55 8.02 -6.05 9.47
C GLU A 55 7.51 -5.54 8.11
N GLU A 56 7.67 -4.24 7.82
CA GLU A 56 7.35 -3.67 6.51
C GLU A 56 8.23 -4.26 5.41
N LEU A 57 9.55 -4.34 5.62
CA LEU A 57 10.47 -4.96 4.66
C LEU A 57 10.15 -6.44 4.42
N ALA A 58 9.86 -7.17 5.50
CA ALA A 58 9.42 -8.56 5.39
C ALA A 58 8.16 -8.65 4.52
N LEU A 59 7.15 -7.81 4.75
CA LEU A 59 5.95 -7.81 3.93
C LEU A 59 6.22 -7.41 2.48
N ILE A 60 7.00 -6.34 2.25
CA ILE A 60 7.36 -5.84 0.92
C ILE A 60 8.02 -6.95 0.10
N SER A 61 8.91 -7.76 0.70
CA SER A 61 9.58 -8.89 0.03
C SER A 61 8.64 -9.99 -0.47
N HIS A 62 7.41 -10.05 0.03
CA HIS A 62 6.39 -10.99 -0.42
C HIS A 62 5.41 -10.39 -1.42
N LEU A 63 5.49 -9.09 -1.71
CA LEU A 63 4.61 -8.44 -2.67
C LEU A 63 4.94 -8.85 -4.10
N LYS A 64 3.89 -9.01 -4.91
CA LYS A 64 4.05 -9.18 -6.37
C LYS A 64 4.44 -7.88 -7.06
N VAL A 65 3.92 -6.78 -6.55
CA VAL A 65 4.16 -5.43 -7.07
C VAL A 65 3.85 -4.42 -5.96
N MET A 66 4.63 -3.34 -5.94
CA MET A 66 4.35 -2.16 -5.13
C MET A 66 4.04 -0.98 -6.07
N ILE A 67 2.99 -0.23 -5.77
CA ILE A 67 2.68 1.03 -6.47
C ILE A 67 3.10 2.16 -5.55
N SER A 68 4.05 3.00 -5.98
CA SER A 68 4.57 4.10 -5.15
C SER A 68 4.97 5.31 -5.98
N MET A 69 4.52 6.49 -5.55
CA MET A 69 4.98 7.78 -6.09
C MET A 69 6.11 8.42 -5.29
N ASP A 70 6.46 7.87 -4.13
CA ASP A 70 7.54 8.39 -3.32
C ASP A 70 8.80 7.52 -3.41
N SER A 71 9.94 8.20 -3.29
CA SER A 71 11.23 7.56 -3.38
C SER A 71 11.47 6.65 -2.18
N ALA A 72 10.92 6.94 -0.99
CA ALA A 72 11.19 6.15 0.21
C ALA A 72 10.72 4.70 0.04
N ASN A 73 9.45 4.50 -0.31
CA ASN A 73 8.87 3.18 -0.54
C ASN A 73 9.52 2.47 -1.74
N MET A 74 9.91 3.22 -2.78
CA MET A 74 10.65 2.66 -3.91
C MET A 74 12.04 2.13 -3.50
N HIS A 75 12.75 2.83 -2.60
CA HIS A 75 14.02 2.34 -2.05
C HIS A 75 13.81 1.10 -1.17
N LEU A 76 12.75 1.03 -0.38
CA LEU A 76 12.45 -0.17 0.42
C LEU A 76 12.13 -1.39 -0.46
N ALA A 77 11.38 -1.19 -1.55
CA ALA A 77 11.09 -2.22 -2.52
C ALA A 77 12.35 -2.69 -3.27
N SER A 78 13.28 -1.80 -3.61
CA SER A 78 14.52 -2.19 -4.28
C SER A 78 15.43 -3.05 -3.40
N LEU A 79 15.44 -2.82 -2.08
CA LEU A 79 16.17 -3.66 -1.11
C LEU A 79 15.66 -5.11 -1.06
N THR A 80 14.39 -5.32 -1.41
CA THR A 80 13.73 -6.63 -1.35
C THR A 80 13.52 -7.26 -2.72
N GLY A 81 13.91 -6.57 -3.80
CA GLY A 81 13.74 -7.03 -5.18
C GLY A 81 12.28 -6.98 -5.66
N THR A 82 11.41 -6.24 -4.96
CA THR A 82 9.99 -6.13 -5.30
C THR A 82 9.79 -5.20 -6.49
N PRO A 83 9.07 -5.62 -7.55
CA PRO A 83 8.75 -4.75 -8.68
C PRO A 83 7.96 -3.51 -8.26
N VAL A 84 8.35 -2.34 -8.76
CA VAL A 84 7.69 -1.06 -8.47
C VAL A 84 7.07 -0.48 -9.73
N VAL A 85 5.83 0.00 -9.60
CA VAL A 85 5.20 0.91 -10.56
C VAL A 85 5.16 2.29 -9.92
N SER A 86 5.82 3.26 -10.57
CA SER A 86 5.89 4.66 -10.13
C SER A 86 5.20 5.59 -11.10
#